data_AF-A0A149RY44-F1
#
_entry.id   AF-A0A149RY44-F1
#
_cell.length_a   1.000
_cell.length_b   1.000
_cell.length_c   1.000
_cell.angle_alpha   90.00
_cell.angle_beta   90.00
_cell.angle_gamma   90.00
#
_symmetry.space_group_name_H-M   'P 1'
#
loop_
_entity.id
_entity.type
_entity.pdbx_description
1 polymer ?
#
loop_
_entity_poly.entity_id
_entity_poly.type
_entity_poly.pdbx_seq_one_letter_code
_entity_poly.pdbx_strand_id
1 'polypeptide(L)'
;MTQSPSPLDTRPKHLKGPRLSLALFRIGWSERQAAEKCDMHRTQLRRCLDGTSALPSDLSGWLLDLEAAHLAHPCPRQRRSDPILAEIRKAG
;
A
#
# COMPACT_ATOMS: atom_id res chain seq x y z
N MET A 1 -9.86 -24.53 25.60
CA MET A 1 -8.59 -23.90 25.16
C MET A 1 -8.92 -22.97 24.00
N THR A 2 -9.09 -21.68 24.26
CA THR A 2 -9.35 -20.68 23.21
C THR A 2 -8.02 -20.29 22.58
N GLN A 3 -7.78 -20.80 21.37
CA GLN A 3 -6.59 -20.44 20.59
C GLN A 3 -6.70 -18.95 20.26
N SER A 4 -5.77 -18.13 20.76
CA SER A 4 -5.68 -16.72 20.37
C SER A 4 -5.52 -16.65 18.85
N PRO A 5 -6.33 -15.84 18.14
CA PRO A 5 -6.20 -15.73 16.69
C PRO A 5 -4.79 -15.28 16.36
N SER A 6 -4.13 -16.00 15.46
CA SER A 6 -2.79 -15.62 15.02
C SER A 6 -2.88 -14.24 14.35
N PRO A 7 -1.87 -13.38 14.43
CA PRO A 7 -1.86 -12.07 13.75
C PRO A 7 -2.09 -12.18 12.23
N LEU A 8 -1.88 -13.36 11.66
CA LEU A 8 -2.15 -13.71 10.26
C LEU A 8 -3.65 -13.92 9.98
N ASP A 9 -4.45 -14.39 10.94
CA ASP A 9 -5.89 -14.62 10.79
C ASP A 9 -6.69 -13.31 10.72
N THR A 10 -6.16 -12.23 11.31
CA THR A 10 -6.78 -10.90 11.31
C THR A 10 -6.47 -10.09 10.05
N ARG A 11 -5.59 -10.60 9.17
CA ARG A 11 -5.22 -9.88 7.94
C ARG A 11 -6.39 -9.89 6.95
N PRO A 12 -6.67 -8.78 6.26
CA PRO A 12 -7.68 -8.78 5.22
C PRO A 12 -7.29 -9.78 4.13
N LYS A 13 -8.11 -10.82 3.95
CA LYS A 13 -7.86 -11.87 2.94
C LYS A 13 -7.87 -11.32 1.52
N HIS A 14 -8.61 -10.24 1.28
CA HIS A 14 -8.72 -9.61 -0.03
C HIS A 14 -8.65 -8.09 0.09
N LEU A 15 -7.67 -7.50 -0.59
CA LEU A 15 -7.55 -6.07 -0.73
C LEU A 15 -8.48 -5.56 -1.84
N LYS A 16 -9.26 -4.54 -1.52
CA LYS A 16 -10.14 -3.82 -2.45
C LYS A 16 -10.42 -2.42 -1.95
N GLY A 17 -10.95 -1.59 -2.85
CA GLY A 17 -11.51 -0.30 -2.51
C GLY A 17 -10.48 0.63 -1.86
N PRO A 18 -10.92 1.44 -0.88
CA PRO A 18 -10.06 2.38 -0.17
C PRO A 18 -8.82 1.76 0.49
N ARG A 19 -8.89 0.50 0.96
CA ARG A 19 -7.76 -0.15 1.62
C ARG A 19 -6.64 -0.49 0.63
N LEU A 20 -7.00 -0.88 -0.59
CA LEU A 20 -6.06 -1.08 -1.68
C LEU A 20 -5.42 0.25 -2.09
N SER A 21 -6.24 1.30 -2.28
CA SER A 21 -5.74 2.63 -2.61
C SER A 21 -4.75 3.16 -1.58
N LEU A 22 -5.02 2.94 -0.29
CA LEU A 22 -4.11 3.32 0.80
C LEU A 22 -2.78 2.56 0.75
N ALA A 23 -2.81 1.26 0.46
CA ALA A 23 -1.59 0.45 0.34
C ALA A 23 -0.70 0.97 -0.80
N LEU A 24 -1.29 1.20 -1.98
CA LEU A 24 -0.56 1.73 -3.13
C LEU A 24 0.02 3.12 -2.85
N PHE A 25 -0.74 3.98 -2.17
CA PHE A 25 -0.27 5.31 -1.76
C PHE A 25 0.94 5.23 -0.84
N ARG A 26 0.91 4.35 0.18
CA ARG A 26 2.01 4.17 1.14
C ARG A 26 3.27 3.59 0.50
N ILE A 27 3.10 2.75 -0.51
CA ILE A 27 4.18 2.19 -1.32
C ILE A 27 4.70 3.23 -2.34
N GLY A 28 3.88 4.23 -2.69
CA GLY A 28 4.21 5.26 -3.69
C GLY A 28 4.01 4.79 -5.14
N TRP A 29 3.09 3.86 -5.38
CA TRP A 29 2.79 3.35 -6.72
C TRP A 29 1.62 4.07 -7.36
N SER A 30 1.79 4.47 -8.63
CA SER A 30 0.68 4.82 -9.52
C SER A 30 -0.13 3.59 -9.91
N GLU A 31 -1.38 3.77 -10.38
CA GLU A 31 -2.20 2.67 -10.91
C GLU A 31 -1.48 1.88 -12.02
N ARG A 32 -0.70 2.58 -12.86
CA ARG A 32 0.09 1.94 -13.93
C ARG A 32 1.15 1.01 -13.35
N GLN A 33 1.93 1.49 -12.37
CA GLN A 33 2.97 0.69 -11.74
C GLN A 33 2.37 -0.48 -10.97
N ALA A 34 1.28 -0.25 -10.26
CA ALA A 34 0.55 -1.30 -9.56
C ALA A 34 0.06 -2.38 -10.53
N ALA A 35 -0.53 -2.01 -11.67
CA ALA A 35 -0.98 -2.98 -12.67
C ALA A 35 0.18 -3.82 -13.22
N GLU A 36 1.31 -3.18 -13.52
CA GLU A 36 2.51 -3.85 -14.01
C GLU A 36 3.15 -4.78 -12.96
N LYS A 37 3.30 -4.31 -11.71
CA LYS A 37 3.93 -5.08 -10.63
C LYS A 37 3.05 -6.22 -10.12
N CYS A 38 1.73 -6.08 -10.24
CA CYS A 38 0.78 -7.13 -9.90
C CYS A 38 0.51 -8.09 -11.08
N ASP A 39 1.10 -7.86 -12.26
CA ASP A 39 0.82 -8.58 -13.50
C ASP A 39 -0.69 -8.65 -13.82
N MET A 40 -1.34 -7.49 -13.75
CA MET A 40 -2.78 -7.36 -13.94
C MET A 40 -3.12 -6.34 -15.02
N HIS A 41 -4.23 -6.57 -15.73
CA HIS A 41 -4.75 -5.57 -16.64
C HIS A 41 -5.25 -4.34 -15.87
N ARG A 42 -4.98 -3.13 -16.38
CA ARG A 42 -5.35 -1.86 -15.70
C ARG A 42 -6.84 -1.77 -15.36
N THR A 43 -7.72 -2.23 -16.26
CA THR A 43 -9.17 -2.24 -15.99
C THR A 43 -9.54 -3.17 -14.83
N GLN A 44 -8.86 -4.31 -14.70
CA GLN A 44 -9.09 -5.24 -13.60
C GLN A 44 -8.61 -4.64 -12.27
N LEU A 45 -7.45 -3.99 -12.28
CA LEU A 45 -6.97 -3.25 -11.11
C LEU A 45 -7.93 -2.11 -10.73
N ARG A 46 -8.43 -1.35 -11.72
CA ARG A 46 -9.40 -0.28 -11.48
C ARG A 46 -10.67 -0.78 -10.79
N ARG A 47 -11.23 -1.91 -11.26
CA ARG A 47 -12.37 -2.54 -10.58
C ARG A 47 -12.08 -2.92 -9.13
N CYS A 48 -10.85 -3.36 -8.85
CA CYS A 48 -10.42 -3.62 -7.47
C CYS A 48 -10.34 -2.33 -6.64
N LEU A 49 -9.85 -1.23 -7.22
CA LEU A 49 -9.79 0.10 -6.59
C LEU A 49 -11.17 0.71 -6.37
N ASP A 50 -12.11 0.49 -7.28
CA ASP A 50 -13.51 0.90 -7.17
C ASP A 50 -14.30 0.02 -6.18
N GLY A 51 -13.70 -1.09 -5.72
CA GLY A 51 -14.33 -2.05 -4.80
C GLY A 51 -15.36 -2.99 -5.44
N THR A 52 -15.53 -2.92 -6.77
CA THR A 52 -16.41 -3.80 -7.55
C THR A 52 -15.84 -5.20 -7.74
N SER A 53 -14.51 -5.36 -7.57
CA SER A 53 -13.83 -6.65 -7.43
C SER A 53 -12.80 -6.58 -6.30
N ALA A 54 -12.09 -7.68 -6.07
CA ALA A 54 -11.01 -7.72 -5.09
C ALA A 54 -9.77 -8.40 -5.67
N LEU A 55 -8.60 -8.08 -5.10
CA LEU A 55 -7.37 -8.76 -5.45
C LEU A 55 -7.40 -10.23 -4.99
N PRO A 56 -6.73 -11.14 -5.74
CA PRO A 56 -6.46 -12.49 -5.27
C PRO A 56 -5.83 -12.48 -3.86
N SER A 57 -6.06 -13.52 -3.08
CA SER A 57 -5.59 -13.60 -1.69
C SER A 57 -4.08 -13.46 -1.59
N ASP A 58 -3.36 -14.18 -2.46
CA ASP A 58 -1.91 -14.26 -2.41
C ASP A 58 -1.29 -12.90 -2.73
N LEU A 59 -1.87 -12.22 -3.73
CA LEU A 59 -1.45 -10.90 -4.16
C LEU A 59 -1.82 -9.83 -3.13
N SER A 60 -2.96 -10.00 -2.44
CA SER A 60 -3.35 -9.16 -1.31
C SER A 60 -2.36 -9.30 -0.14
N GLY A 61 -1.97 -10.53 0.19
CA GLY A 61 -1.00 -10.82 1.24
C GLY A 61 0.37 -10.22 0.94
N TRP A 62 0.89 -10.48 -0.27
CA TRP A 62 2.15 -9.90 -0.72
C TRP A 62 2.15 -8.37 -0.68
N LEU A 63 1.08 -7.72 -1.13
CA LEU A 63 1.00 -6.26 -1.13
C LEU A 63 0.93 -5.68 0.29
N LEU A 64 0.26 -6.36 1.22
CA LEU A 64 0.24 -5.99 2.63
C LEU A 64 1.62 -6.12 3.28
N ASP A 65 2.36 -7.19 2.96
CA ASP A 65 3.74 -7.37 3.45
C ASP A 65 4.67 -6.29 2.86
N LEU A 66 4.49 -5.93 1.59
CA LEU A 66 5.24 -4.86 0.95
C LEU A 66 4.94 -3.49 1.56
N GLU A 67 3.67 -3.20 1.85
CA GLU A 67 3.26 -1.99 2.57
C GLU A 67 3.90 -1.94 3.96
N ALA A 68 3.85 -3.06 4.71
CA ALA A 68 4.46 -3.15 6.03
C ALA A 68 5.98 -2.91 5.95
N ALA A 69 6.66 -3.45 4.94
CA ALA A 69 8.07 -3.21 4.72
C ALA A 69 8.38 -1.73 4.41
N HIS A 70 7.56 -1.05 3.60
CA HIS A 70 7.72 0.39 3.32
C HIS A 70 7.48 1.25 4.57
N LEU A 71 6.53 0.87 5.42
CA LEU A 71 6.27 1.56 6.68
C LEU A 71 7.38 1.33 7.72
N ALA A 72 7.93 0.11 7.78
CA ALA A 72 9.03 -0.25 8.68
C ALA A 72 10.38 0.36 8.23
N HIS A 73 10.56 0.48 6.92
CA HIS A 73 11.77 0.99 6.30
C HIS A 73 11.44 2.09 5.30
N PRO A 74 11.07 3.29 5.77
CA PRO A 74 10.86 4.42 4.88
C PRO A 74 12.22 4.82 4.25
N CYS A 75 12.57 4.27 3.08
CA CYS A 75 13.83 4.55 2.37
C CYS A 75 13.69 5.62 1.27
N PRO A 76 14.64 6.59 1.14
CA PRO A 76 15.44 7.18 2.21
C PRO A 76 15.43 8.73 2.24
N ARG A 77 15.48 9.24 3.48
CA ARG A 77 15.74 10.61 3.94
C ARG A 77 14.73 11.67 3.45
N GLN A 78 13.77 12.01 4.31
CA GLN A 78 13.52 13.44 4.50
C GLN A 78 14.89 14.06 4.70
N ARG A 79 15.34 14.91 3.76
CA ARG A 79 16.48 15.77 4.00
C ARG A 79 16.09 16.62 5.20
N ARG A 80 16.44 16.15 6.40
CA ARG A 80 16.18 16.87 7.66
C ARG A 80 16.84 18.25 7.61
N SER A 81 17.85 18.37 6.76
CA SER A 81 18.58 19.56 6.33
C SER A 81 18.35 19.87 4.84
N ASP A 82 17.12 19.76 4.32
CA ASP A 82 16.79 20.38 3.03
C ASP A 82 16.56 21.87 3.27
N PRO A 83 17.39 22.77 2.72
CA PRO A 83 17.14 24.20 2.84
C PRO A 83 15.76 24.58 2.27
N ILE A 84 15.29 23.90 1.21
CA ILE A 84 14.01 24.20 0.55
C ILE A 84 12.83 23.82 1.45
N LEU A 85 12.85 22.61 2.04
CA LEU A 85 11.77 22.17 2.93
C LEU A 85 11.78 22.93 4.27
N ALA A 86 12.94 23.39 4.72
CA ALA A 86 13.07 24.23 5.91
C ALA A 86 12.48 25.64 5.68
N GLU A 87 12.69 26.22 4.50
CA GLU A 87 12.14 27.52 4.11
C GLU A 87 10.61 27.48 4.01
N ILE A 88 10.05 26.44 3.39
CA ILE A 88 8.59 26.23 3.30
C ILE A 88 7.93 26.11 4.68
N ARG A 89 8.59 25.45 5.65
CA ARG A 89 8.09 25.34 7.03
C ARG A 89 8.19 26.64 7.83
N LYS A 90 9.06 27.57 7.44
CA LYS A 90 9.22 28.87 8.10
C LYS A 90 8.21 29.91 7.61
N ALA A 91 7.65 29.69 6.43
CA ALA A 91 6.74 30.61 5.74
C ALA A 91 5.25 30.37 6.05
N GLY A 92 4.92 29.32 6.80
CA GLY A 92 3.55 29.02 7.29
C GLY A 92 3.52 28.91 8.80
#